data_AF-A0A1G2B360-F1
#
_entry.id   AF-A0A1G2B360-F1
#
_cell.length_a   1.000
_cell.length_b   1.000
_cell.length_c   1.000
_cell.angle_alpha   90.00
_cell.angle_beta   90.00
_cell.angle_gamma   90.00
#
_symmetry.space_group_name_H-M   'P 1'
#
loop_
_entity.id
_entity.type
_entity.pdbx_description
1 polymer ?
#
loop_
_entity_poly.entity_id
_entity_poly.type
_entity_poly.pdbx_seq_one_letter_code
_entity_poly.pdbx_strand_id
1 'polypeptide(L)'
;MITPRVEGDTIEVDAPSSVHRAFLMEQSFFDRAYADVSGSREKSAVRGGIVPHHLLASHLIAEFFSRLELSQDPSVVVVIGPNHREIGTDGILISEAAWETPYGRLQPYTEGISSLIQRGVVQADERVFVAEHSISAEVSFIKKSFPEAQVLPIVLMSRATEADLVALASALHEVLPKDALVLASVDFAHYVSSEEADTLDAKSRETLVSFDVEGLASMAVDSPASIYVLMRYLTARNAQKPVILENSNSAKVIGDLTISEVTSYFTMYFLN
;
A
#
# COMPACT_ATOMS: atom_id res chain seq x y z
N MET A 1 51.65 24.67 20.70
CA MET A 1 51.04 23.36 20.41
C MET A 1 49.56 23.60 20.19
N ILE A 2 49.12 23.51 18.94
CA ILE A 2 47.73 23.71 18.53
C ILE A 2 47.16 22.31 18.36
N THR A 3 46.13 21.97 19.13
CA THR A 3 45.31 20.77 18.94
C THR A 3 44.39 20.98 17.73
N PRO A 4 44.19 19.98 16.85
CA PRO A 4 43.17 20.09 15.82
C PRO A 4 41.79 19.81 16.43
N ARG A 5 40.83 20.68 16.09
CA ARG A 5 39.40 20.42 16.21
C ARG A 5 39.00 19.36 15.17
N VAL A 6 38.26 18.36 15.60
CA VAL A 6 37.52 17.46 14.72
C VAL A 6 36.24 18.19 14.34
N GLU A 7 36.12 18.62 13.09
CA GLU A 7 34.85 19.04 12.51
C GLU A 7 34.06 17.80 12.13
N GLY A 8 32.79 17.77 12.53
CA GLY A 8 31.90 16.66 12.28
C GLY A 8 31.47 16.65 10.82
N ASP A 9 31.67 15.51 10.17
CA ASP A 9 31.08 15.21 8.88
C ASP A 9 29.56 15.10 9.07
N THR A 10 28.84 16.11 8.58
CA THR A 10 27.45 15.95 8.18
C THR A 10 27.43 14.97 7.02
N ILE A 11 26.90 13.77 7.26
CA ILE A 11 26.59 12.81 6.20
C ILE A 11 25.49 13.46 5.35
N GLU A 12 25.86 14.06 4.23
CA GLU A 12 24.93 14.36 3.16
C GLU A 12 24.37 13.02 2.68
N VAL A 13 23.09 12.79 2.96
CA VAL A 13 22.37 11.65 2.41
C VAL A 13 22.16 12.00 0.93
N ASP A 14 22.96 11.38 0.05
CA ASP A 14 22.85 11.56 -1.39
C ASP A 14 21.39 11.41 -1.82
N ALA A 15 20.91 12.33 -2.66
CA ALA A 15 19.59 12.22 -3.26
C ALA A 15 19.48 10.86 -3.99
N PRO A 16 18.31 10.18 -3.92
CA PRO A 16 18.16 8.87 -4.54
C PRO A 16 18.55 8.94 -6.02
N SER A 17 19.42 8.02 -6.45
CA SER A 17 20.05 8.02 -7.78
C SER A 17 19.05 7.77 -8.92
N SER A 18 17.81 7.39 -8.59
CA SER A 18 16.72 7.12 -9.53
C SER A 18 15.40 7.75 -9.07
N VAL A 19 14.54 8.04 -10.04
CA VAL A 19 13.22 8.65 -9.83
C VAL A 19 12.20 7.90 -10.69
N HIS A 20 11.16 7.36 -10.04
CA HIS A 20 10.01 6.75 -10.70
C HIS A 20 8.92 7.78 -11.00
N ARG A 21 7.92 7.37 -11.78
CA ARG A 21 6.72 8.19 -12.07
C ARG A 21 5.49 7.47 -11.59
N ALA A 22 4.52 8.23 -11.08
CA ALA A 22 3.18 7.72 -10.85
C ALA A 22 2.61 7.11 -12.14
N PHE A 23 1.73 6.12 -11.99
CA PHE A 23 1.08 5.41 -13.09
C PHE A 23 0.35 6.38 -14.03
N LEU A 24 -0.27 7.42 -13.46
CA LEU A 24 -0.95 8.47 -14.20
C LEU A 24 -0.46 9.84 -13.73
N MET A 25 -0.11 10.71 -14.68
CA MET A 25 0.39 12.07 -14.42
C MET A 25 -0.67 13.18 -14.62
N GLU A 26 -1.92 12.83 -14.92
CA GLU A 26 -3.01 13.79 -15.11
C GLU A 26 -3.60 14.24 -13.77
N GLN A 27 -3.23 15.43 -13.28
CA GLN A 27 -3.75 15.95 -12.01
C GLN A 27 -5.29 15.98 -11.96
N SER A 28 -5.94 16.39 -13.06
CA SER A 28 -7.39 16.49 -13.13
C SER A 28 -8.12 15.16 -12.97
N PHE A 29 -7.48 14.02 -13.28
CA PHE A 29 -8.05 12.71 -13.00
C PHE A 29 -8.25 12.50 -11.50
N PHE A 30 -7.21 12.77 -10.71
CA PHE A 30 -7.25 12.63 -9.26
C PHE A 30 -8.15 13.69 -8.63
N ASP A 31 -8.12 14.94 -9.11
CA ASP A 31 -9.02 15.98 -8.60
C ASP A 31 -10.50 15.61 -8.82
N ARG A 32 -10.85 14.98 -9.95
CA ARG A 32 -12.20 14.43 -10.18
C ARG A 32 -12.52 13.26 -9.25
N ALA A 33 -11.57 12.35 -9.02
CA ALA A 33 -11.77 11.23 -8.12
C ALA A 33 -12.13 11.67 -6.68
N TYR A 34 -11.62 12.82 -6.23
CA TYR A 34 -11.93 13.40 -4.92
C TYR A 34 -13.17 14.30 -4.89
N ALA A 35 -13.73 14.69 -6.05
CA ALA A 35 -14.72 15.78 -6.13
C ALA A 35 -16.02 15.49 -5.36
N ASP A 36 -16.48 14.23 -5.36
CA ASP A 36 -17.75 13.82 -4.74
C ASP A 36 -17.55 12.94 -3.49
N VAL A 37 -16.34 12.93 -2.93
CA VAL A 37 -16.03 12.13 -1.76
C VAL A 37 -16.61 12.80 -0.51
N SER A 38 -17.54 12.10 0.15
CA SER A 38 -18.02 12.48 1.48
C SER A 38 -17.41 11.57 2.54
N GLY A 39 -16.67 12.14 3.49
CA GLY A 39 -16.03 11.40 4.58
C GLY A 39 -16.45 11.90 5.96
N SER A 40 -16.45 11.00 6.94
CA SER A 40 -16.45 11.34 8.35
C SER A 40 -15.10 11.00 8.95
N ARG A 41 -14.66 11.79 9.95
CA ARG A 41 -13.46 11.46 10.73
C ARG A 41 -13.61 10.14 11.45
N GLU A 42 -12.59 9.31 11.38
CA GLU A 42 -12.45 8.12 12.22
C GLU A 42 -12.16 8.54 13.66
N LYS A 43 -12.79 7.85 14.62
CA LYS A 43 -12.66 8.17 16.06
C LYS A 43 -11.41 7.56 16.69
N SER A 44 -10.83 6.57 16.03
CA SER A 44 -9.61 5.88 16.44
C SER A 44 -8.56 6.02 15.36
N ALA A 45 -7.28 5.88 15.75
CA ALA A 45 -6.19 5.91 14.79
C ALA A 45 -6.23 4.67 13.88
N VAL A 46 -6.06 4.89 12.57
CA VAL A 46 -5.93 3.85 11.56
C VAL A 46 -4.45 3.49 11.44
N ARG A 47 -4.10 2.20 11.59
CA ARG A 47 -2.71 1.71 11.45
C ARG A 47 -2.44 0.99 10.15
N GLY A 48 -3.49 0.59 9.47
CA GLY A 48 -3.36 0.04 8.15
C GLY A 48 -4.69 -0.14 7.47
N GLY A 49 -4.63 -0.55 6.21
CA GLY A 49 -5.80 -0.73 5.40
C GLY A 49 -5.55 -1.52 4.14
N ILE A 50 -6.64 -1.89 3.50
CA ILE A 50 -6.68 -2.53 2.19
C ILE A 50 -7.28 -1.51 1.22
N VAL A 51 -6.64 -1.34 0.08
CA VAL A 51 -7.03 -0.38 -0.96
C VAL A 51 -6.71 -0.99 -2.33
N PRO A 52 -7.58 -0.82 -3.35
CA PRO A 52 -7.32 -1.35 -4.68
C PRO A 52 -6.31 -0.49 -5.44
N HIS A 53 -5.66 -1.07 -6.45
CA HIS A 53 -4.76 -0.33 -7.34
C HIS A 53 -5.26 -0.21 -8.78
N HIS A 54 -6.38 -0.84 -9.13
CA HIS A 54 -7.02 -0.58 -10.41
C HIS A 54 -7.65 0.82 -10.42
N LEU A 55 -7.06 1.75 -11.17
CA LEU A 55 -7.53 3.14 -11.25
C LEU A 55 -8.96 3.31 -11.77
N LEU A 56 -9.57 2.28 -12.35
CA LEU A 56 -11.02 2.29 -12.61
C LEU A 56 -11.82 2.54 -11.31
N ALA A 57 -11.34 2.02 -10.19
CA ALA A 57 -11.88 2.21 -8.85
C ALA A 57 -11.37 3.49 -8.16
N SER A 58 -10.85 4.48 -8.89
CA SER A 58 -10.20 5.67 -8.31
C SER A 58 -11.05 6.44 -7.31
N HIS A 59 -12.38 6.46 -7.46
CA HIS A 59 -13.28 7.11 -6.50
C HIS A 59 -13.30 6.38 -5.15
N LEU A 60 -13.20 5.04 -5.13
CA LEU A 60 -13.07 4.27 -3.88
C LEU A 60 -11.71 4.54 -3.21
N ILE A 61 -10.64 4.63 -4.01
CA ILE A 61 -9.30 4.98 -3.51
C ILE A 61 -9.29 6.41 -2.94
N ALA A 62 -9.88 7.37 -3.65
CA ALA A 62 -10.01 8.75 -3.18
C ALA A 62 -10.83 8.84 -1.88
N GLU A 63 -11.91 8.07 -1.78
CA GLU A 63 -12.71 7.99 -0.56
C GLU A 63 -11.92 7.46 0.64
N PHE A 64 -11.13 6.41 0.43
CA PHE A 64 -10.20 5.90 1.41
C PHE A 64 -9.23 7.01 1.88
N PHE A 65 -8.48 7.63 0.97
CA PHE A 65 -7.51 8.64 1.39
C PHE A 65 -8.15 9.88 2.00
N SER A 66 -9.32 10.32 1.53
CA SER A 66 -10.00 11.50 2.10
C SER A 66 -10.56 11.27 3.50
N ARG A 67 -11.03 10.06 3.83
CA ARG A 67 -11.42 9.75 5.21
C ARG A 67 -10.20 9.73 6.14
N LEU A 68 -9.05 9.27 5.65
CA LEU A 68 -7.80 9.28 6.43
C LEU A 68 -7.25 10.67 6.69
N GLU A 69 -7.16 11.54 5.67
CA GLU A 69 -6.61 12.91 5.83
C GLU A 69 -7.43 13.77 6.81
N LEU A 70 -8.72 13.46 6.97
CA LEU A 70 -9.55 14.09 8.00
C LEU A 70 -9.19 13.61 9.42
N SER A 71 -8.62 12.41 9.55
CA SER A 71 -8.46 11.68 10.81
C SER A 71 -7.03 11.64 11.32
N GLN A 72 -6.03 11.64 10.43
CA GLN A 72 -4.62 11.51 10.74
C GLN A 72 -3.72 12.10 9.65
N ASP A 73 -2.46 12.32 9.99
CA ASP A 73 -1.40 12.82 9.11
C ASP A 73 -0.13 11.96 9.34
N PRO A 74 -0.03 10.78 8.69
CA PRO A 74 1.07 9.86 8.90
C PRO A 74 2.38 10.38 8.28
N SER A 75 3.48 10.34 9.03
CA SER A 75 4.80 10.68 8.51
C SER A 75 5.33 9.68 7.47
N VAL A 76 4.90 8.42 7.56
CA VAL A 76 5.32 7.34 6.65
C VAL A 76 4.10 6.54 6.19
N VAL A 77 3.98 6.35 4.87
CA VAL A 77 3.02 5.43 4.27
C VAL A 77 3.78 4.26 3.63
N VAL A 78 3.52 3.06 4.12
CA VAL A 78 4.02 1.82 3.51
C VAL A 78 2.97 1.32 2.54
N VAL A 79 3.37 0.98 1.32
CA VAL A 79 2.49 0.33 0.33
C VAL A 79 3.09 -1.01 0.00
N ILE A 80 2.33 -2.08 0.23
CA ILE A 80 2.72 -3.46 -0.01
C ILE A 80 1.81 -4.01 -1.10
N GLY A 81 2.39 -4.36 -2.25
CA GLY A 81 1.64 -4.89 -3.39
C GLY A 81 2.27 -6.15 -3.98
N PRO A 82 1.56 -6.85 -4.88
CA PRO A 82 2.12 -7.96 -5.66
C PRO A 82 3.16 -7.49 -6.68
N ASN A 83 3.98 -8.43 -7.14
CA ASN A 83 4.77 -8.32 -8.36
C ASN A 83 4.04 -8.99 -9.53
N HIS A 84 3.13 -8.29 -10.20
CA HIS A 84 2.30 -8.83 -11.28
C HIS A 84 3.11 -9.40 -12.45
N ARG A 85 4.35 -8.94 -12.62
CA ARG A 85 5.24 -9.36 -13.71
C ARG A 85 6.23 -10.43 -13.30
N GLU A 86 6.34 -10.73 -12.00
CA GLU A 86 7.34 -11.62 -11.41
C GLU A 86 8.77 -11.31 -11.91
N ILE A 87 9.09 -10.00 -12.01
CA ILE A 87 10.42 -9.51 -12.41
C ILE A 87 11.29 -9.31 -11.17
N GLY A 88 12.60 -9.50 -11.30
CA GLY A 88 13.58 -9.19 -10.26
C GLY A 88 14.08 -10.45 -9.55
N THR A 89 14.79 -10.25 -8.44
CA THR A 89 15.27 -11.34 -7.60
C THR A 89 14.13 -11.97 -6.80
N ASP A 90 14.33 -13.21 -6.34
CA ASP A 90 13.40 -13.93 -5.48
C ASP A 90 13.19 -13.19 -4.14
N GLY A 91 11.98 -13.28 -3.58
CA GLY A 91 11.67 -12.78 -2.23
C GLY A 91 10.90 -11.46 -2.23
N ILE A 92 11.41 -10.48 -1.48
CA ILE A 92 10.74 -9.21 -1.20
C ILE A 92 11.60 -8.06 -1.73
N LEU A 93 10.98 -7.18 -2.51
CA LEU A 93 11.67 -6.12 -3.23
C LEU A 93 11.22 -4.75 -2.71
N ILE A 94 12.15 -3.80 -2.70
CA ILE A 94 11.93 -2.42 -2.24
C ILE A 94 12.53 -1.43 -3.25
N SER A 95 11.98 -0.22 -3.32
CA SER A 95 12.56 0.88 -4.09
C SER A 95 13.14 1.93 -3.16
N GLU A 96 14.33 2.39 -3.50
CA GLU A 96 15.03 3.52 -2.89
C GLU A 96 14.70 4.84 -3.59
N ALA A 97 13.99 4.80 -4.72
CA ALA A 97 13.70 5.95 -5.56
C ALA A 97 12.60 6.85 -5.01
N ALA A 98 12.68 8.14 -5.35
CA ALA A 98 11.54 9.04 -5.21
C ALA A 98 10.52 8.82 -6.33
N TRP A 99 9.27 9.26 -6.11
CA TRP A 99 8.20 9.20 -7.09
C TRP A 99 7.77 10.59 -7.53
N GLU A 100 7.84 10.88 -8.83
CA GLU A 100 7.17 12.05 -9.41
C GLU A 100 5.67 11.80 -9.49
N THR A 101 4.89 12.74 -8.97
CA THR A 101 3.42 12.73 -9.03
C THR A 101 2.92 14.06 -9.58
N PRO A 102 1.64 14.17 -9.99
CA PRO A 102 1.04 15.45 -10.37
C PRO A 102 1.06 16.51 -9.25
N TYR A 103 1.21 16.09 -8.00
CA TYR A 103 1.22 16.95 -6.81
C TYR A 103 2.64 17.23 -6.29
N GLY A 104 3.66 16.92 -7.09
CA GLY A 104 5.07 17.04 -6.73
C GLY A 104 5.69 15.71 -6.32
N ARG A 105 6.93 15.78 -5.85
CA ARG A 105 7.73 14.59 -5.54
C ARG A 105 7.35 13.99 -4.19
N LEU A 106 7.12 12.68 -4.17
CA LEU A 106 6.95 11.86 -2.97
C LEU A 106 8.29 11.21 -2.63
N GLN A 107 8.79 11.49 -1.43
CA GLN A 107 10.13 11.08 -1.01
C GLN A 107 10.12 9.66 -0.42
N PRO A 108 11.17 8.86 -0.64
CA PRO A 108 11.28 7.56 0.01
C PRO A 108 11.57 7.72 1.51
N TYR A 109 11.11 6.77 2.33
CA TYR A 109 11.49 6.68 3.74
C TYR A 109 12.86 6.01 3.89
N THR A 110 13.92 6.76 3.57
CA THR A 110 15.30 6.25 3.42
C THR A 110 15.83 5.52 4.65
N GLU A 111 15.51 6.00 5.87
CA GLU A 111 15.91 5.33 7.12
C GLU A 111 15.31 3.93 7.20
N GLY A 112 14.01 3.80 6.92
CA GLY A 112 13.33 2.51 6.96
C GLY A 112 13.83 1.55 5.88
N ILE A 113 14.00 2.04 4.66
CA ILE A 113 14.53 1.24 3.55
C ILE A 113 15.92 0.70 3.87
N SER A 114 16.82 1.56 4.35
CA SER A 114 18.18 1.18 4.73
C SER A 114 18.19 0.13 5.84
N SER A 115 17.32 0.27 6.85
CA SER A 115 17.21 -0.70 7.94
C SER A 115 16.72 -2.07 7.46
N LEU A 116 15.71 -2.10 6.59
CA LEU A 116 15.17 -3.35 6.04
C LEU A 116 16.20 -4.08 5.16
N ILE A 117 16.96 -3.35 4.33
CA ILE A 117 18.04 -3.92 3.52
C ILE A 117 19.15 -4.50 4.41
N GLN A 118 19.59 -3.76 5.44
CA GLN A 118 20.64 -4.22 6.37
C GLN A 118 20.25 -5.48 7.15
N ARG A 119 18.96 -5.63 7.46
CA ARG A 119 18.40 -6.84 8.10
C ARG A 119 18.29 -8.03 7.14
N GLY A 120 18.49 -7.82 5.85
CA GLY A 120 18.37 -8.85 4.81
C GLY A 120 16.94 -9.31 4.57
N VAL A 121 15.93 -8.52 4.98
CA VAL A 121 14.51 -8.87 4.79
C VAL A 121 13.95 -8.41 3.44
N VAL A 122 14.62 -7.46 2.77
CA VAL A 122 14.25 -6.96 1.44
C VAL A 122 15.51 -6.73 0.59
N GLN A 123 15.33 -6.66 -0.73
CA GLN A 123 16.38 -6.32 -1.69
C GLN A 123 15.93 -5.14 -2.56
N ALA A 124 16.83 -4.19 -2.81
CA ALA A 124 16.54 -3.07 -3.72
C ALA A 124 16.58 -3.54 -5.18
N ASP A 125 15.51 -3.28 -5.94
CA ASP A 125 15.48 -3.51 -7.39
C ASP A 125 14.52 -2.54 -8.10
N GLU A 126 15.08 -1.42 -8.57
CA GLU A 126 14.29 -0.35 -9.20
C GLU A 126 13.58 -0.77 -10.49
N ARG A 127 14.06 -1.81 -11.17
CA ARG A 127 13.46 -2.26 -12.45
C ARG A 127 12.05 -2.80 -12.26
N VAL A 128 11.77 -3.36 -11.09
CA VAL A 128 10.45 -3.91 -10.75
C VAL A 128 9.42 -2.80 -10.65
N PHE A 129 9.77 -1.70 -9.99
CA PHE A 129 8.87 -0.58 -9.75
C PHE A 129 8.56 0.25 -11.00
N VAL A 130 9.35 0.10 -12.07
CA VAL A 130 9.02 0.66 -13.40
C VAL A 130 7.89 -0.13 -14.08
N ALA A 131 7.83 -1.45 -13.86
CA ALA A 131 6.87 -2.33 -14.50
C ALA A 131 5.64 -2.64 -13.63
N GLU A 132 5.75 -2.41 -12.32
CA GLU A 132 4.71 -2.67 -11.33
C GLU A 132 3.79 -1.46 -11.13
N HIS A 133 2.49 -1.73 -11.08
CA HIS A 133 1.46 -0.71 -11.01
C HIS A 133 0.75 -0.63 -9.66
N SER A 134 0.84 -1.68 -8.81
CA SER A 134 0.25 -1.66 -7.46
C SER A 134 0.70 -0.44 -6.64
N ILE A 135 2.01 -0.16 -6.67
CA ILE A 135 2.57 1.02 -6.00
C ILE A 135 2.30 2.30 -6.79
N SER A 136 2.60 2.30 -8.09
CA SER A 136 2.59 3.53 -8.89
C SER A 136 1.19 4.12 -9.10
N ALA A 137 0.13 3.32 -8.94
CA ALA A 137 -1.25 3.79 -8.93
C ALA A 137 -1.60 4.62 -7.69
N GLU A 138 -1.00 4.31 -6.53
CA GLU A 138 -1.38 4.89 -5.23
C GLU A 138 -0.55 6.11 -4.83
N VAL A 139 0.69 6.25 -5.31
CA VAL A 139 1.62 7.33 -4.90
C VAL A 139 1.04 8.74 -5.07
N SER A 140 0.19 8.96 -6.08
CA SER A 140 -0.46 10.26 -6.30
C SER A 140 -1.55 10.54 -5.27
N PHE A 141 -2.29 9.53 -4.81
CA PHE A 141 -3.26 9.67 -3.73
C PHE A 141 -2.54 9.96 -2.41
N ILE A 142 -1.44 9.25 -2.14
CA ILE A 142 -0.60 9.48 -0.96
C ILE A 142 -0.08 10.92 -0.94
N LYS A 143 0.57 11.37 -2.04
CA LYS A 143 1.14 12.72 -2.09
C LYS A 143 0.08 13.82 -1.98
N LYS A 144 -1.11 13.61 -2.54
CA LYS A 144 -2.22 14.56 -2.45
C LYS A 144 -2.74 14.68 -1.02
N SER A 145 -2.98 13.56 -0.35
CA SER A 145 -3.62 13.52 0.96
C SER A 145 -2.65 13.75 2.13
N PHE A 146 -1.38 13.37 1.97
CA PHE A 146 -0.31 13.56 2.97
C PHE A 146 0.92 14.20 2.31
N PRO A 147 0.92 15.52 2.09
CA PRO A 147 1.97 16.19 1.31
C PRO A 147 3.40 16.01 1.86
N GLU A 148 3.53 15.85 3.17
CA GLU A 148 4.83 15.71 3.86
C GLU A 148 5.20 14.24 4.16
N ALA A 149 4.32 13.28 3.85
CA ALA A 149 4.61 11.88 4.10
C ALA A 149 5.75 11.36 3.21
N GLN A 150 6.52 10.42 3.76
CA GLN A 150 7.46 9.61 3.01
C GLN A 150 6.83 8.25 2.65
N VAL A 151 7.24 7.66 1.54
CA VAL A 151 6.75 6.36 1.09
C VAL A 151 7.77 5.25 1.31
N LEU A 152 7.30 4.08 1.74
CA LEU A 152 8.09 2.85 1.77
C LEU A 152 7.40 1.83 0.84
N PRO A 153 7.83 1.72 -0.42
CA PRO A 153 7.18 0.86 -1.41
C PRO A 153 7.76 -0.57 -1.39
N ILE A 154 6.95 -1.56 -1.07
CA ILE A 154 7.34 -2.98 -1.04
C ILE A 154 6.53 -3.77 -2.06
N VAL A 155 7.22 -4.61 -2.82
CA VAL A 155 6.61 -5.53 -3.78
C VAL A 155 6.97 -6.97 -3.40
N LEU A 156 5.96 -7.84 -3.34
CA LEU A 156 6.10 -9.25 -2.96
C LEU A 156 6.09 -10.14 -4.20
N MET A 157 7.09 -11.01 -4.33
CA MET A 157 7.07 -12.08 -5.33
C MET A 157 6.08 -13.17 -4.91
N SER A 158 5.40 -13.82 -5.86
CA SER A 158 4.51 -14.96 -5.60
C SER A 158 5.17 -16.12 -4.83
N ARG A 159 6.50 -16.25 -4.96
CA ARG A 159 7.34 -17.25 -4.31
C ARG A 159 7.91 -16.84 -2.94
N ALA A 160 7.57 -15.65 -2.42
CA ALA A 160 7.97 -15.26 -1.07
C ALA A 160 7.40 -16.26 -0.06
N THR A 161 8.25 -16.78 0.83
CA THR A 161 7.85 -17.80 1.79
C THR A 161 7.13 -17.18 2.98
N GLU A 162 6.35 -17.97 3.71
CA GLU A 162 5.74 -17.49 4.96
C GLU A 162 6.79 -16.91 5.93
N ALA A 163 7.96 -17.55 6.02
CA ALA A 163 9.07 -17.05 6.84
C ALA A 163 9.52 -15.65 6.42
N ASP A 164 9.61 -15.37 5.12
CA ASP A 164 9.93 -14.04 4.59
C ASP A 164 8.85 -13.01 4.99
N LEU A 165 7.57 -13.37 4.87
CA LEU A 165 6.45 -12.49 5.23
C LEU A 165 6.41 -12.20 6.73
N VAL A 166 6.69 -13.19 7.59
CA VAL A 166 6.81 -12.99 9.04
C VAL A 166 7.98 -12.06 9.37
N ALA A 167 9.14 -12.30 8.75
CA ALA A 167 10.33 -11.49 8.98
C ALA A 167 10.09 -10.03 8.56
N LEU A 168 9.42 -9.81 7.42
CA LEU A 168 9.03 -8.48 6.96
C LEU A 168 8.08 -7.79 7.95
N ALA A 169 7.01 -8.45 8.37
CA ALA A 169 6.05 -7.85 9.30
C ALA A 169 6.69 -7.46 10.65
N SER A 170 7.59 -8.31 11.17
CA SER A 170 8.36 -8.01 12.37
C SER A 170 9.29 -6.81 12.17
N ALA A 171 10.01 -6.78 11.05
CA ALA A 171 10.94 -5.69 10.75
C ALA A 171 10.20 -4.35 10.55
N LEU A 172 9.04 -4.36 9.88
CA LEU A 172 8.18 -3.18 9.75
C LEU A 172 7.71 -2.67 11.12
N HIS A 173 7.33 -3.56 12.03
CA HIS A 173 6.95 -3.15 13.39
C HIS A 173 8.07 -2.43 14.15
N GLU A 174 9.31 -2.88 13.97
CA GLU A 174 10.48 -2.33 14.66
C GLU A 174 10.98 -1.01 14.05
N VAL A 175 10.86 -0.86 12.73
CA VAL A 175 11.48 0.24 11.96
C VAL A 175 10.53 1.42 11.73
N LEU A 176 9.22 1.18 11.70
CA LEU A 176 8.26 2.22 11.39
C LEU A 176 7.94 3.10 12.61
N PRO A 177 7.74 4.41 12.41
CA PRO A 177 7.29 5.30 13.47
C PRO A 177 5.86 4.96 13.91
N LYS A 178 5.46 5.49 15.07
CA LYS A 178 4.17 5.12 15.70
C LYS A 178 2.95 5.50 14.86
N ASP A 179 3.07 6.58 14.10
CA ASP A 179 2.06 7.17 13.23
C ASP A 179 2.07 6.61 11.80
N ALA A 180 2.96 5.67 11.47
CA ALA A 180 2.99 5.04 10.16
C ALA A 180 1.65 4.38 9.80
N LEU A 181 1.32 4.45 8.51
CA LEU A 181 0.18 3.80 7.89
C LEU A 181 0.68 2.69 6.96
N VAL A 182 0.21 1.45 7.13
CA VAL A 182 0.58 0.32 6.27
C VAL A 182 -0.59 -0.11 5.39
N LEU A 183 -0.40 -0.07 4.08
CA LEU A 183 -1.42 -0.38 3.08
C LEU A 183 -1.09 -1.68 2.36
N ALA A 184 -2.07 -2.58 2.26
CA ALA A 184 -2.06 -3.65 1.28
C ALA A 184 -2.77 -3.17 0.01
N SER A 185 -2.00 -3.05 -1.06
CA SER A 185 -2.44 -2.61 -2.39
C SER A 185 -2.84 -3.83 -3.21
N VAL A 186 -4.13 -4.16 -3.20
CA VAL A 186 -4.63 -5.44 -3.74
C VAL A 186 -6.01 -5.32 -4.36
N ASP A 187 -6.20 -6.02 -5.47
CA ASP A 187 -7.49 -6.23 -6.11
C ASP A 187 -7.99 -7.66 -5.85
N PHE A 188 -9.31 -7.83 -5.76
CA PHE A 188 -9.95 -9.09 -5.35
C PHE A 188 -10.26 -9.97 -6.56
N ALA A 189 -11.45 -10.57 -6.66
CA ALA A 189 -11.74 -11.52 -7.73
C ALA A 189 -11.53 -10.90 -9.12
N HIS A 190 -10.95 -11.65 -10.06
CA HIS A 190 -10.68 -11.25 -11.44
C HIS A 190 -11.30 -12.25 -12.41
N TYR A 191 -11.69 -11.78 -13.60
CA TYR A 191 -12.15 -12.64 -14.71
C TYR A 191 -13.32 -13.55 -14.35
N VAL A 192 -14.19 -13.07 -13.47
CA VAL A 192 -15.42 -13.76 -13.03
C VAL A 192 -16.63 -12.88 -13.28
N SER A 193 -17.83 -13.47 -13.30
CA SER A 193 -19.07 -12.69 -13.36
C SER A 193 -19.25 -11.81 -12.11
N SER A 194 -20.05 -10.74 -12.20
CA SER A 194 -20.35 -9.91 -11.02
C SER A 194 -21.01 -10.71 -9.88
N GLU A 195 -21.84 -11.71 -10.18
CA GLU A 195 -22.49 -12.54 -9.16
C GLU A 195 -21.50 -13.48 -8.47
N GLU A 196 -20.56 -14.03 -9.24
CA GLU A 196 -19.48 -14.86 -8.71
C GLU A 196 -18.50 -14.03 -7.88
N ALA A 197 -18.14 -12.81 -8.33
CA ALA A 197 -17.35 -11.87 -7.54
C ALA A 197 -18.02 -11.57 -6.20
N ASP A 198 -19.33 -11.29 -6.17
CA ASP A 198 -20.07 -11.03 -4.93
C ASP A 198 -20.04 -12.24 -3.97
N THR A 199 -20.06 -13.46 -4.51
CA THR A 199 -19.96 -14.70 -3.73
C THR A 199 -18.56 -14.89 -3.13
N LEU A 200 -17.52 -14.67 -3.92
CA LEU A 200 -16.12 -14.75 -3.48
C LEU A 200 -15.78 -13.65 -2.46
N ASP A 201 -16.34 -12.47 -2.66
CA ASP A 201 -16.18 -11.31 -1.78
C ASP A 201 -16.88 -11.51 -0.45
N ALA A 202 -18.03 -12.20 -0.41
CA ALA A 202 -18.69 -12.53 0.86
C ALA A 202 -17.78 -13.38 1.76
N LYS A 203 -17.05 -14.34 1.19
CA LYS A 203 -16.06 -15.14 1.90
C LYS A 203 -14.85 -14.31 2.32
N SER A 204 -14.33 -13.50 1.41
CA SER A 204 -13.20 -12.58 1.68
C SER A 204 -13.52 -11.61 2.82
N ARG A 205 -14.74 -11.06 2.82
CA ARG A 205 -15.26 -10.20 3.89
C ARG A 205 -15.28 -10.92 5.23
N GLU A 206 -15.77 -12.16 5.29
CA GLU A 206 -15.78 -12.95 6.52
C GLU A 206 -14.37 -13.14 7.09
N THR A 207 -13.41 -13.54 6.24
CA THR A 207 -12.00 -13.70 6.62
C THR A 207 -11.40 -12.40 7.15
N LEU A 208 -11.61 -11.27 6.45
CA LEU A 208 -11.06 -9.97 6.85
C LEU A 208 -11.69 -9.42 8.14
N VAL A 209 -13.02 -9.56 8.30
CA VAL A 209 -13.74 -9.07 9.48
C VAL A 209 -13.48 -9.93 10.72
N SER A 210 -13.29 -11.24 10.55
CA SER A 210 -12.90 -12.12 11.65
C SER A 210 -11.41 -12.03 12.00
N PHE A 211 -10.63 -11.28 11.22
CA PHE A 211 -9.17 -11.21 11.32
C PHE A 211 -8.52 -12.61 11.20
N ASP A 212 -9.06 -13.46 10.34
CA ASP A 212 -8.60 -14.83 10.12
C ASP A 212 -7.41 -14.87 9.15
N VAL A 213 -6.20 -14.99 9.72
CA VAL A 213 -4.95 -15.07 8.94
C VAL A 213 -4.84 -16.38 8.15
N GLU A 214 -5.38 -17.49 8.65
CA GLU A 214 -5.30 -18.79 7.98
C GLU A 214 -6.21 -18.84 6.75
N GLY A 215 -7.38 -18.19 6.84
CA GLY A 215 -8.35 -18.09 5.75
C GLY A 215 -7.86 -17.33 4.52
N LEU A 216 -6.80 -16.50 4.65
CA LEU A 216 -6.27 -15.68 3.56
C LEU A 216 -5.89 -16.48 2.31
N ALA A 217 -5.32 -17.68 2.50
CA ALA A 217 -4.88 -18.54 1.40
C ALA A 217 -6.03 -19.01 0.47
N SER A 218 -7.27 -18.87 0.93
CA SER A 218 -8.48 -19.28 0.19
C SER A 218 -9.26 -18.11 -0.41
N MET A 219 -8.73 -16.88 -0.33
CA MET A 219 -9.36 -15.68 -0.89
C MET A 219 -9.04 -15.54 -2.38
N ALA A 220 -10.01 -15.04 -3.14
CA ALA A 220 -9.79 -14.62 -4.52
C ALA A 220 -9.24 -13.19 -4.53
N VAL A 221 -7.92 -13.07 -4.39
CA VAL A 221 -7.18 -11.80 -4.33
C VAL A 221 -5.83 -11.99 -5.00
N ASP A 222 -5.31 -10.93 -5.65
CA ASP A 222 -4.04 -10.97 -6.36
C ASP A 222 -2.81 -11.20 -5.46
N SER A 223 -2.90 -10.79 -4.19
CA SER A 223 -1.80 -10.88 -3.23
C SER A 223 -2.27 -11.18 -1.80
N PRO A 224 -2.63 -12.44 -1.50
CA PRO A 224 -2.89 -12.86 -0.12
C PRO A 224 -1.68 -12.57 0.81
N ALA A 225 -0.47 -12.62 0.25
CA ALA A 225 0.79 -12.32 0.94
C ALA A 225 0.86 -10.86 1.45
N SER A 226 0.36 -9.89 0.67
CA SER A 226 0.35 -8.48 1.09
C SER A 226 -0.58 -8.26 2.29
N ILE A 227 -1.76 -8.88 2.25
CA ILE A 227 -2.71 -8.86 3.37
C ILE A 227 -2.13 -9.60 4.59
N TYR A 228 -1.44 -10.73 4.39
CA TYR A 228 -0.80 -11.46 5.48
C TYR A 228 0.22 -10.59 6.22
N VAL A 229 1.12 -9.90 5.50
CA VAL A 229 2.11 -9.01 6.10
C VAL A 229 1.41 -7.88 6.88
N LEU A 230 0.37 -7.27 6.29
CA LEU A 230 -0.44 -6.26 6.94
C LEU A 230 -1.04 -6.77 8.26
N MET A 231 -1.75 -7.90 8.25
CA MET A 231 -2.41 -8.45 9.44
C MET A 231 -1.40 -8.84 10.54
N ARG A 232 -0.24 -9.37 10.16
CA ARG A 232 0.85 -9.67 11.10
C ARG A 232 1.43 -8.39 11.73
N TYR A 233 1.65 -7.36 10.93
CA TYR A 233 2.05 -6.03 11.43
C TYR A 233 1.00 -5.47 12.40
N LEU A 234 -0.28 -5.50 12.02
CA LEU A 234 -1.38 -4.98 12.83
C LEU A 234 -1.56 -5.72 14.17
N THR A 235 -1.33 -7.04 14.20
CA THR A 235 -1.27 -7.82 15.44
C THR A 235 -0.22 -7.24 16.40
N ALA A 236 0.99 -6.98 15.91
CA ALA A 236 2.06 -6.39 16.73
C ALA A 236 1.75 -4.96 17.18
N ARG A 237 0.85 -4.25 16.46
CA ARG A 237 0.38 -2.90 16.80
C ARG A 237 -0.87 -2.87 17.67
N ASN A 238 -1.46 -4.02 18.01
CA ASN A 238 -2.78 -4.14 18.64
C ASN A 238 -3.86 -3.36 17.88
N ALA A 239 -3.84 -3.43 16.54
CA ALA A 239 -4.71 -2.66 15.66
C ALA A 239 -5.53 -3.58 14.75
N GLN A 240 -6.34 -4.46 15.34
CA GLN A 240 -7.02 -5.54 14.62
C GLN A 240 -8.51 -5.27 14.39
N LYS A 241 -9.02 -4.10 14.80
CA LYS A 241 -10.45 -3.81 14.69
C LYS A 241 -10.79 -3.42 13.23
N PRO A 242 -11.53 -4.25 12.50
CA PRO A 242 -11.82 -4.01 11.08
C PRO A 242 -12.91 -2.95 10.89
N VAL A 243 -12.78 -2.14 9.84
CA VAL A 243 -13.83 -1.24 9.33
C VAL A 243 -13.84 -1.34 7.81
N ILE A 244 -14.87 -1.96 7.26
CA ILE A 244 -15.09 -1.97 5.81
C ILE A 244 -15.74 -0.65 5.41
N LEU A 245 -15.14 0.02 4.44
CA LEU A 245 -15.68 1.26 3.87
C LEU A 245 -16.58 0.90 2.70
N GLU A 246 -16.02 0.23 1.69
CA GLU A 246 -16.74 -0.16 0.48
C GLU A 246 -16.31 -1.54 -0.03
N ASN A 247 -17.21 -2.16 -0.77
CA ASN A 247 -16.96 -3.36 -1.57
C ASN A 247 -17.80 -3.28 -2.84
N SER A 248 -17.11 -3.30 -3.98
CA SER A 248 -17.71 -3.10 -5.30
C SER A 248 -16.90 -3.85 -6.35
N ASN A 249 -17.31 -3.78 -7.61
CA ASN A 249 -16.57 -4.37 -8.72
C ASN A 249 -16.66 -3.47 -9.96
N SER A 250 -15.81 -3.73 -10.95
CA SER A 250 -15.74 -2.92 -12.19
C SER A 250 -17.09 -2.70 -12.88
N ALA A 251 -18.01 -3.68 -12.88
CA ALA A 251 -19.34 -3.53 -13.48
C ALA A 251 -20.17 -2.48 -12.74
N LYS A 252 -20.20 -2.59 -11.41
CA LYS A 252 -20.89 -1.64 -10.52
C LYS A 252 -20.27 -0.24 -10.58
N VAL A 253 -18.94 -0.17 -10.64
CA VAL A 253 -18.18 1.08 -10.73
C VAL A 253 -18.45 1.82 -12.05
N ILE A 254 -18.48 1.11 -13.17
CA ILE A 254 -18.78 1.70 -14.48
C ILE A 254 -20.28 1.98 -14.64
N GLY A 255 -21.13 1.25 -13.91
CA GLY A 255 -22.59 1.27 -14.08
C GLY A 255 -23.06 0.42 -15.27
N ASP A 256 -22.22 -0.50 -15.76
CA ASP A 256 -22.54 -1.44 -16.83
C ASP A 256 -22.51 -2.88 -16.30
N LEU A 257 -23.69 -3.40 -15.95
CA LEU A 257 -23.85 -4.77 -15.45
C LEU A 257 -23.85 -5.83 -16.56
N THR A 258 -23.65 -5.44 -17.82
CA THR A 258 -23.61 -6.38 -18.95
C THR A 258 -22.22 -6.92 -19.23
N ILE A 259 -21.18 -6.37 -18.61
CA ILE A 259 -19.82 -6.88 -18.74
C ILE A 259 -19.73 -8.29 -18.16
N SER A 260 -19.11 -9.21 -18.91
CA SER A 260 -19.07 -10.63 -18.57
C SER A 260 -18.06 -10.97 -17.47
N GLU A 261 -17.04 -10.15 -17.33
CA GLU A 261 -15.90 -10.37 -16.44
C GLU A 261 -15.61 -9.08 -15.67
N VAL A 262 -15.39 -9.21 -14.36
CA VAL A 262 -15.12 -8.09 -13.47
C VAL A 262 -13.82 -8.28 -12.70
N THR A 263 -13.21 -7.16 -12.32
CA THR A 263 -12.32 -7.08 -11.14
C THR A 263 -13.12 -6.57 -9.95
N SER A 264 -12.92 -7.18 -8.77
CA SER A 264 -13.55 -6.76 -7.51
C SER A 264 -12.62 -5.98 -6.60
N TYR A 265 -13.19 -5.15 -5.72
CA TYR A 265 -12.48 -4.19 -4.89
C TYR A 265 -13.01 -4.17 -3.47
N PHE A 266 -12.11 -3.99 -2.50
CA PHE A 266 -12.42 -3.62 -1.13
C PHE A 266 -11.63 -2.38 -0.73
N THR A 267 -12.26 -1.51 0.04
CA THR A 267 -11.56 -0.49 0.82
C THR A 267 -11.86 -0.69 2.30
N MET A 268 -10.82 -0.76 3.13
CA MET A 268 -10.96 -1.17 4.52
C MET A 268 -9.86 -0.58 5.41
N TYR A 269 -10.21 -0.19 6.64
CA TYR A 269 -9.26 0.18 7.68
C TYR A 269 -9.15 -0.86 8.78
N PHE A 270 -8.05 -0.76 9.51
CA PHE A 270 -7.85 -1.42 10.79
C PHE A 270 -7.47 -0.40 11.87
N LEU A 271 -8.27 -0.37 12.93
CA LEU A 271 -8.15 0.55 14.06
C LEU A 271 -7.46 -0.11 15.25
N ASN A 272 -6.78 0.72 16.06
CA ASN A 272 -6.38 0.40 17.44
C ASN A 272 -7.57 0.09 18.35
#